data_AF-A0A5C5TQK5-F1
#
_entry.id   AF-A0A5C5TQK5-F1
#
_cell.length_a   1.000
_cell.length_b   1.000
_cell.length_c   1.000
_cell.angle_alpha   90.00
_cell.angle_beta   90.00
_cell.angle_gamma   90.00
#
_symmetry.space_group_name_H-M   'P 1'
#
loop_
_entity.id
_entity.type
_entity.pdbx_description
1 polymer ?
#
loop_
_entity_poly.entity_id
_entity_poly.type
_entity_poly.pdbx_seq_one_letter_code
_entity_poly.pdbx_strand_id
1 'polypeptide(L)'
;MRCGFTSRWGLSPATKASSSAWTRHRTAQRKREMSKIGFIGLGTMGGSFARNVQKAGHDLVVHDLHRQFAQPHLDAGATWADSPRALAANCDVVLTSLPGPPEVTAVATELSTGLKPGSAVFDLSTNAPAVVRQLHADFAKRGLHFLDAPVSGGPKGALSGRCAIWVGGDRAVFDQHRKVLDAMGDQVRYIGPIGAGSIAKLVHNAAGYAIQCALAEVFSVGAKAGVEPLALFEAVRQGARGRVRTFDMLADQFLVNHYDPPSFALRLAHKDVSLAVQLGQEVGVPMRMINLALQELTEARGRGWDHRDSRSAMLLQLERAGIEFHESPQAVRAVLDSDGAA
;
A
#
# COMPACT_ATOMS: atom_id res chain seq x y z
N MET A 1 40.18 77.67 -14.42
CA MET A 1 39.94 77.28 -15.83
C MET A 1 38.67 76.45 -15.90
N ARG A 2 37.85 76.73 -16.91
CA ARG A 2 36.49 76.20 -17.14
C ARG A 2 36.50 74.80 -17.76
N CYS A 3 35.28 74.22 -17.78
CA CYS A 3 34.78 73.05 -18.53
C CYS A 3 35.10 71.69 -17.89
N GLY A 4 34.16 70.81 -17.51
CA GLY A 4 32.74 70.69 -17.82
C GLY A 4 32.50 69.44 -18.67
N PHE A 5 31.85 68.40 -18.13
CA PHE A 5 30.76 67.65 -18.77
C PHE A 5 30.15 66.62 -17.81
N THR A 6 28.86 66.40 -18.03
CA THR A 6 27.81 65.83 -17.18
C THR A 6 27.65 64.31 -17.33
N SER A 7 27.11 63.64 -16.30
CA SER A 7 25.86 62.85 -16.47
C SER A 7 25.21 62.50 -15.13
N ARG A 8 23.89 62.75 -15.09
CA ARG A 8 22.94 62.47 -14.01
C ARG A 8 22.49 61.01 -14.07
N TRP A 9 22.33 60.38 -12.91
CA TRP A 9 21.35 59.31 -12.71
C TRP A 9 20.40 59.74 -11.60
N GLY A 10 19.14 59.96 -11.98
CA GLY A 10 18.06 60.33 -11.09
C GLY A 10 17.51 59.12 -10.34
N LEU A 11 17.28 59.31 -9.05
CA LEU A 11 16.43 58.45 -8.22
C LEU A 11 14.97 58.60 -8.69
N SER A 12 14.33 57.49 -9.06
CA SER A 12 12.89 57.43 -9.30
C SER A 12 12.17 57.05 -8.00
N PRO A 13 11.02 57.65 -7.66
CA PRO A 13 10.31 57.32 -6.43
C PRO A 13 9.56 55.99 -6.59
N ALA A 14 9.69 55.13 -5.57
CA ALA A 14 8.99 53.87 -5.48
C ALA A 14 7.46 54.09 -5.47
N THR A 15 6.79 53.62 -6.51
CA THR A 15 5.33 53.49 -6.57
C THR A 15 4.89 52.41 -5.58
N LYS A 16 4.10 52.79 -4.57
CA LYS A 16 3.37 51.87 -3.71
C LYS A 16 2.34 51.09 -4.54
N ALA A 17 2.73 49.94 -5.08
CA ALA A 17 1.79 48.98 -5.64
C ALA A 17 0.93 48.38 -4.51
N SER A 18 -0.39 48.42 -4.68
CA SER A 18 -1.35 48.02 -3.65
C SER A 18 -1.14 46.54 -3.24
N SER A 19 -0.94 46.31 -1.94
CA SER A 19 -0.82 44.99 -1.32
C SER A 19 -2.07 44.11 -1.51
N SER A 20 -3.20 44.71 -1.89
CA SER A 20 -4.50 44.04 -1.94
C SER A 20 -4.69 43.06 -3.10
N ALA A 21 -3.95 43.19 -4.21
CA ALA A 21 -4.10 42.33 -5.39
C ALA A 21 -3.33 41.00 -5.25
N TRP A 22 -2.15 41.04 -4.63
CA TRP A 22 -1.34 39.86 -4.34
C TRP A 22 -1.99 38.96 -3.27
N THR A 23 -2.59 39.53 -2.23
CA THR A 23 -3.29 38.75 -1.19
C THR A 23 -4.56 38.10 -1.72
N ARG A 24 -5.28 38.77 -2.64
CA ARG A 24 -6.50 38.27 -3.30
C ARG A 24 -6.23 37.11 -4.27
N HIS A 25 -5.14 37.14 -5.03
CA HIS A 25 -4.77 36.01 -5.90
C HIS A 25 -4.38 34.77 -5.09
N ARG A 26 -3.65 34.93 -3.99
CA ARG A 26 -3.27 33.81 -3.11
C ARG A 26 -4.46 33.18 -2.37
N THR A 27 -5.42 34.00 -1.93
CA THR A 27 -6.66 33.51 -1.32
C THR A 27 -7.61 32.87 -2.34
N ALA A 28 -7.70 33.39 -3.57
CA ALA A 28 -8.47 32.78 -4.64
C ALA A 28 -7.86 31.47 -5.17
N GLN A 29 -6.53 31.36 -5.25
CA GLN A 29 -5.84 30.09 -5.55
C GLN A 29 -6.03 29.07 -4.42
N ARG A 30 -5.91 29.47 -3.15
CA ARG A 30 -6.20 28.59 -2.00
C ARG A 30 -7.66 28.11 -1.98
N LYS A 31 -8.62 28.98 -2.32
CA LYS A 31 -10.05 28.63 -2.38
C LYS A 31 -10.39 27.63 -3.48
N ARG A 32 -9.53 27.50 -4.49
CA ARG A 32 -9.73 26.64 -5.67
C ARG A 32 -9.09 25.25 -5.52
N GLU A 33 -8.31 25.02 -4.47
CA GLU A 33 -7.70 23.71 -4.16
C GLU A 33 -8.44 22.91 -3.05
N MET A 34 -9.46 23.49 -2.40
CA MET A 34 -10.26 22.78 -1.40
C MET A 34 -11.30 21.89 -2.10
N SER A 35 -10.93 20.66 -2.41
CA SER A 35 -11.89 19.63 -2.82
C SER A 35 -12.81 19.28 -1.65
N LYS A 36 -14.11 19.19 -1.90
CA LYS A 36 -15.08 18.66 -0.94
C LYS A 36 -15.07 17.14 -1.03
N ILE A 37 -14.56 16.50 0.01
CA ILE A 37 -14.26 15.07 0.06
C ILE A 37 -15.35 14.37 0.84
N GLY A 38 -15.86 13.28 0.28
CA GLY A 38 -16.72 12.34 0.99
C GLY A 38 -15.89 11.25 1.66
N PHE A 39 -16.22 10.87 2.89
CA PHE A 39 -15.64 9.70 3.54
C PHE A 39 -16.74 8.79 4.11
N ILE A 40 -16.75 7.53 3.70
CA ILE A 40 -17.72 6.53 4.18
C ILE A 40 -16.99 5.40 4.90
N GLY A 41 -17.42 5.11 6.13
CA GLY A 41 -16.81 4.13 7.00
C GLY A 41 -15.75 4.79 7.90
N LEU A 42 -16.09 4.97 9.17
CA LEU A 42 -15.34 5.72 10.18
C LEU A 42 -14.87 4.82 11.33
N GLY A 43 -14.78 3.51 11.09
CA GLY A 43 -14.18 2.56 12.04
C GLY A 43 -12.69 2.82 12.25
N THR A 44 -11.98 1.88 12.89
CA THR A 44 -10.57 2.04 13.30
C THR A 44 -9.65 2.61 12.22
N MET A 45 -9.74 2.07 11.00
CA MET A 45 -8.93 2.54 9.87
C MET A 45 -9.51 3.83 9.28
N GLY A 46 -10.78 3.78 8.84
CA GLY A 46 -11.45 4.89 8.16
C GLY A 46 -11.50 6.20 8.95
N GLY A 47 -11.77 6.15 10.26
CA GLY A 47 -11.74 7.33 11.12
C GLY A 47 -10.33 7.94 11.22
N SER A 48 -9.28 7.12 11.28
CA SER A 48 -7.90 7.64 11.26
C SER A 48 -7.57 8.36 9.95
N PHE A 49 -8.02 7.80 8.82
CA PHE A 49 -7.84 8.40 7.50
C PHE A 49 -8.65 9.69 7.32
N ALA A 50 -9.92 9.69 7.68
CA ALA A 50 -10.79 10.87 7.67
C ALA A 50 -10.17 12.02 8.48
N ARG A 51 -9.63 11.72 9.66
CA ARG A 51 -8.89 12.70 10.48
C ARG A 51 -7.68 13.27 9.76
N ASN A 52 -6.89 12.45 9.07
CA ASN A 52 -5.70 12.94 8.37
C ASN A 52 -6.08 13.82 7.17
N VAL A 53 -7.14 13.46 6.45
CA VAL A 53 -7.70 14.29 5.37
C VAL A 53 -8.16 15.65 5.92
N GLN A 54 -8.84 15.70 7.08
CA GLN A 54 -9.20 16.97 7.73
C GLN A 54 -7.97 17.79 8.14
N LYS A 55 -6.94 17.14 8.69
CA LYS A 55 -5.68 17.82 9.06
C LYS A 55 -4.93 18.41 7.89
N ALA A 56 -5.06 17.82 6.70
CA ALA A 56 -4.53 18.39 5.46
C ALA A 56 -5.32 19.62 4.97
N GLY A 57 -6.43 19.98 5.63
CA GLY A 57 -7.20 21.19 5.37
C GLY A 57 -8.32 21.00 4.33
N HIS A 58 -8.74 19.76 4.06
CA HIS A 58 -9.85 19.48 3.16
C HIS A 58 -11.21 19.55 3.88
N ASP A 59 -12.22 20.05 3.16
CA ASP A 59 -13.61 20.02 3.63
C ASP A 59 -14.15 18.59 3.53
N LEU A 60 -14.58 18.02 4.66
CA LEU A 60 -14.99 16.62 4.75
C LEU A 60 -16.50 16.49 5.01
N VAL A 61 -17.17 15.69 4.18
CA VAL A 61 -18.52 15.17 4.43
C VAL A 61 -18.38 13.70 4.81
N VAL A 62 -18.94 13.29 5.93
CA VAL A 62 -18.75 11.95 6.48
C VAL A 62 -20.07 11.20 6.63
N HIS A 63 -20.00 9.88 6.45
CA HIS A 63 -21.11 8.97 6.70
C HIS A 63 -20.59 7.65 7.28
N ASP A 64 -21.36 7.06 8.20
CA ASP A 64 -21.15 5.73 8.76
C ASP A 64 -22.50 5.12 9.15
N LEU A 65 -22.61 3.79 9.22
CA LEU A 65 -23.81 3.13 9.76
C LEU A 65 -24.06 3.51 11.22
N HIS A 66 -22.98 3.73 11.98
CA HIS A 66 -23.02 4.12 13.37
C HIS A 66 -22.53 5.56 13.54
N ARG A 67 -23.48 6.50 13.61
CA ARG A 67 -23.22 7.95 13.76
C ARG A 67 -22.24 8.30 14.88
N GLN A 68 -22.16 7.50 15.94
CA GLN A 68 -21.21 7.70 17.04
C GLN A 68 -19.74 7.76 16.56
N PHE A 69 -19.38 7.03 15.49
CA PHE A 69 -18.02 7.07 14.93
C PHE A 69 -17.73 8.39 14.19
N ALA A 70 -18.76 9.15 13.81
CA ALA A 70 -18.58 10.47 13.21
C ALA A 70 -18.26 11.56 14.22
N GLN A 71 -18.57 11.38 15.51
CA GLN A 71 -18.49 12.45 16.51
C GLN A 71 -17.12 13.16 16.53
N PRO A 72 -15.96 12.46 16.57
CA PRO A 72 -14.66 13.13 16.55
C PRO A 72 -14.40 13.95 15.28
N HIS A 73 -15.01 13.56 14.16
CA HIS A 73 -14.89 14.26 12.88
C HIS A 73 -15.77 15.50 12.82
N LEU A 74 -17.00 15.40 13.35
CA LEU A 74 -17.94 16.52 13.44
C LEU A 74 -17.40 17.61 14.38
N ASP A 75 -16.83 17.21 15.52
CA ASP A 75 -16.16 18.12 16.46
C ASP A 75 -14.96 18.83 15.81
N ALA A 76 -14.32 18.17 14.83
CA ALA A 76 -13.25 18.72 14.01
C ALA A 76 -13.75 19.45 12.74
N GLY A 77 -15.05 19.71 12.61
CA GLY A 77 -15.64 20.52 11.54
C GLY A 77 -16.11 19.75 10.28
N ALA A 78 -16.16 18.41 10.31
CA ALA A 78 -16.78 17.65 9.23
C ALA A 78 -18.30 17.87 9.20
N THR A 79 -18.91 17.67 8.03
CA THR A 79 -20.36 17.68 7.85
C THR A 79 -20.91 16.26 7.82
N TRP A 80 -21.98 15.99 8.56
CA TRP A 80 -22.68 14.71 8.50
C TRP A 80 -23.55 14.60 7.25
N ALA A 81 -23.60 13.41 6.64
CA ALA A 81 -24.59 13.04 5.64
C ALA A 81 -25.41 11.83 6.11
N ASP A 82 -26.73 11.89 5.92
CA ASP A 82 -27.65 10.84 6.40
C ASP A 82 -27.64 9.55 5.55
N SER A 83 -27.01 9.58 4.37
CA SER A 83 -26.84 8.42 3.51
C SER A 83 -25.65 8.57 2.55
N PRO A 84 -25.12 7.48 1.96
CA PRO A 84 -24.13 7.55 0.90
C PRO A 84 -24.59 8.42 -0.28
N ARG A 85 -25.87 8.32 -0.67
CA ARG A 85 -26.44 9.16 -1.74
C ARG A 85 -26.44 10.65 -1.39
N ALA A 86 -26.78 11.01 -0.14
CA ALA A 86 -26.76 12.41 0.32
C ALA A 86 -25.33 12.99 0.35
N LEU A 87 -24.36 12.16 0.73
CA LEU A 87 -22.93 12.50 0.68
C LEU A 87 -22.47 12.72 -0.76
N ALA A 88 -22.83 11.80 -1.67
CA ALA A 88 -22.45 11.85 -3.08
C ALA A 88 -22.89 13.14 -3.79
N ALA A 89 -24.07 13.68 -3.47
CA ALA A 89 -24.56 14.92 -4.09
C ALA A 89 -23.67 16.15 -3.81
N ASN A 90 -22.82 16.07 -2.79
CA ASN A 90 -22.04 17.17 -2.24
C ASN A 90 -20.53 17.03 -2.45
N CYS A 91 -20.04 15.93 -3.03
CA CYS A 91 -18.61 15.62 -3.10
C CYS A 91 -18.19 15.27 -4.53
N ASP A 92 -16.98 15.70 -4.92
CA ASP A 92 -16.39 15.37 -6.22
C ASP A 92 -15.50 14.12 -6.13
N VAL A 93 -15.03 13.80 -4.93
CA VAL A 93 -14.26 12.60 -4.63
C VAL A 93 -14.76 11.97 -3.34
N VAL A 94 -14.89 10.65 -3.32
CA VAL A 94 -15.33 9.88 -2.16
C VAL A 94 -14.32 8.77 -1.84
N LEU A 95 -14.02 8.62 -0.56
CA LEU A 95 -13.19 7.56 -0.01
C LEU A 95 -14.10 6.59 0.75
N THR A 96 -13.89 5.28 0.57
CA THR A 96 -14.61 4.25 1.35
C THR A 96 -13.63 3.38 2.14
N SER A 97 -13.93 3.10 3.40
CA SER A 97 -13.19 2.15 4.24
C SER A 97 -14.17 1.23 4.95
N LEU A 98 -14.49 0.11 4.30
CA LEU A 98 -15.61 -0.77 4.65
C LEU A 98 -15.13 -2.20 4.97
N PRO A 99 -15.97 -3.01 5.65
CA PRO A 99 -15.58 -4.37 6.06
C PRO A 99 -15.21 -5.31 4.92
N GLY A 100 -15.93 -5.26 3.79
CA GLY A 100 -15.65 -6.15 2.68
C GLY A 100 -16.49 -5.90 1.42
N PRO A 101 -16.41 -6.83 0.45
CA PRO A 101 -17.03 -6.67 -0.86
C PRO A 101 -18.55 -6.43 -0.85
N PRO A 102 -19.37 -7.07 0.00
CA PRO A 102 -20.82 -6.81 0.06
C PRO A 102 -21.14 -5.37 0.44
N GLU A 103 -20.48 -4.85 1.48
CA GLU A 103 -20.70 -3.48 1.97
C GLU A 103 -20.22 -2.46 0.94
N VAL A 104 -19.06 -2.70 0.31
CA VAL A 104 -18.57 -1.84 -0.78
C VAL A 104 -19.56 -1.81 -1.95
N THR A 105 -20.11 -2.96 -2.35
CA THR A 105 -21.07 -3.04 -3.46
C THR A 105 -22.34 -2.24 -3.16
N ALA A 106 -22.89 -2.39 -1.94
CA ALA A 106 -24.09 -1.67 -1.52
C ALA A 106 -23.86 -0.15 -1.51
N VAL A 107 -22.77 0.30 -0.87
CA VAL A 107 -22.42 1.73 -0.78
C VAL A 107 -22.10 2.31 -2.16
N ALA A 108 -21.31 1.61 -2.98
CA ALA A 108 -20.97 2.06 -4.33
C ALA A 108 -22.21 2.19 -5.24
N THR A 109 -23.18 1.27 -5.10
CA THR A 109 -24.45 1.36 -5.82
C THR A 109 -25.20 2.64 -5.45
N GLU A 110 -25.33 2.96 -4.15
CA GLU A 110 -25.96 4.21 -3.72
C GLU A 110 -25.20 5.46 -4.17
N LEU A 111 -23.87 5.47 -4.00
CA LEU A 111 -22.99 6.56 -4.43
C LEU A 111 -23.18 6.88 -5.91
N SER A 112 -23.23 5.84 -6.75
CA SER A 112 -23.36 6.02 -8.20
C SER A 112 -24.63 6.79 -8.58
N THR A 113 -25.69 6.74 -7.76
CA THR A 113 -26.95 7.48 -7.98
C THR A 113 -26.95 8.94 -7.55
N GLY A 114 -25.98 9.36 -6.73
CA GLY A 114 -25.87 10.74 -6.24
C GLY A 114 -24.69 11.52 -6.81
N LEU A 115 -23.65 10.83 -7.31
CA LEU A 115 -22.44 11.48 -7.80
C LEU A 115 -22.68 12.19 -9.14
N LYS A 116 -21.97 13.30 -9.33
CA LYS A 116 -21.96 14.04 -10.60
C LYS A 116 -21.00 13.37 -11.59
N PRO A 117 -21.25 13.43 -12.91
CA PRO A 117 -20.28 12.98 -13.91
C PRO A 117 -18.89 13.57 -13.66
N GLY A 118 -17.85 12.75 -13.84
CA GLY A 118 -16.45 13.08 -13.54
C GLY A 118 -16.02 12.85 -12.09
N SER A 119 -16.95 12.52 -11.18
CA SER A 119 -16.60 12.23 -9.78
C SER A 119 -15.87 10.89 -9.65
N ALA A 120 -15.04 10.77 -8.61
CA ALA A 120 -14.25 9.57 -8.34
C ALA A 120 -14.55 8.94 -6.97
N VAL A 121 -14.54 7.61 -6.93
CA VAL A 121 -14.55 6.81 -5.70
C VAL A 121 -13.23 6.06 -5.59
N PHE A 122 -12.57 6.17 -4.44
CA PHE A 122 -11.39 5.39 -4.08
C PHE A 122 -11.74 4.44 -2.95
N ASP A 123 -11.77 3.14 -3.24
CA ASP A 123 -12.06 2.10 -2.26
C ASP A 123 -10.80 1.69 -1.50
N LEU A 124 -10.71 2.09 -0.23
CA LEU A 124 -9.60 1.75 0.67
C LEU A 124 -9.77 0.37 1.33
N SER A 125 -10.89 -0.29 1.08
CA SER A 125 -11.24 -1.59 1.66
C SER A 125 -10.35 -2.71 1.09
N THR A 126 -10.23 -3.80 1.83
CA THR A 126 -9.71 -5.04 1.23
C THR A 126 -10.85 -5.71 0.48
N ASN A 127 -10.71 -5.86 -0.83
CA ASN A 127 -11.81 -6.24 -1.72
C ASN A 127 -11.41 -7.34 -2.71
N ALA A 128 -12.40 -7.94 -3.37
CA ALA A 128 -12.20 -8.94 -4.41
C ALA A 128 -11.95 -8.25 -5.77
N PRO A 129 -10.92 -8.66 -6.55
CA PRO A 129 -10.63 -8.07 -7.86
C PRO A 129 -11.81 -8.11 -8.84
N ALA A 130 -12.62 -9.17 -8.80
CA ALA A 130 -13.82 -9.28 -9.63
C ALA A 130 -14.87 -8.21 -9.28
N VAL A 131 -15.08 -7.93 -7.99
CA VAL A 131 -16.04 -6.93 -7.52
C VAL A 131 -15.62 -5.53 -7.92
N VAL A 132 -14.35 -5.15 -7.67
CA VAL A 132 -13.88 -3.79 -8.03
C VAL A 132 -13.87 -3.56 -9.54
N ARG A 133 -13.59 -4.58 -10.35
CA ARG A 133 -13.68 -4.50 -11.82
C ARG A 133 -15.12 -4.31 -12.29
N GLN A 134 -16.07 -5.03 -11.69
CA GLN A 134 -17.49 -4.87 -12.00
C GLN A 134 -17.97 -3.45 -11.65
N LEU A 135 -17.68 -2.98 -10.43
CA LEU A 135 -18.02 -1.63 -9.99
C LEU A 135 -17.41 -0.55 -10.89
N HIS A 136 -16.15 -0.72 -11.29
CA HIS A 136 -15.51 0.18 -12.26
C HIS A 136 -16.24 0.25 -13.59
N ALA A 137 -16.63 -0.89 -14.16
CA ALA A 137 -17.41 -0.92 -15.40
C ALA A 137 -18.79 -0.27 -15.24
N ASP A 138 -19.47 -0.47 -14.10
CA ASP A 138 -20.79 0.10 -13.84
C ASP A 138 -20.74 1.61 -13.58
N PHE A 139 -19.68 2.10 -12.93
CA PHE A 139 -19.42 3.53 -12.77
C PHE A 139 -19.13 4.20 -14.12
N ALA A 140 -18.34 3.56 -14.98
CA ALA A 140 -17.99 4.11 -16.29
C ALA A 140 -19.21 4.36 -17.19
N LYS A 141 -20.25 3.50 -17.13
CA LYS A 141 -21.53 3.69 -17.86
C LYS A 141 -22.23 5.02 -17.52
N ARG A 142 -21.87 5.64 -16.40
CA ARG A 142 -22.48 6.87 -15.87
C ARG A 142 -21.52 8.06 -15.93
N GLY A 143 -20.36 7.89 -16.57
CA GLY A 143 -19.30 8.89 -16.58
C GLY A 143 -18.65 9.11 -15.20
N LEU A 144 -18.62 8.08 -14.35
CA LEU A 144 -18.00 8.12 -13.02
C LEU A 144 -16.73 7.25 -12.99
N HIS A 145 -15.87 7.50 -12.02
CA HIS A 145 -14.64 6.72 -11.82
C HIS A 145 -14.70 5.94 -10.51
N PHE A 146 -14.29 4.66 -10.55
CA PHE A 146 -14.11 3.83 -9.37
C PHE A 146 -12.69 3.24 -9.41
N LEU A 147 -11.91 3.44 -8.36
CA LEU A 147 -10.54 3.00 -8.23
C LEU A 147 -10.41 2.15 -6.97
N ASP A 148 -9.70 1.03 -7.07
CA ASP A 148 -9.32 0.27 -5.89
C ASP A 148 -8.02 0.81 -5.33
N ALA A 149 -8.02 1.19 -4.06
CA ALA A 149 -6.91 1.84 -3.37
C ALA A 149 -6.66 1.25 -1.98
N PRO A 150 -6.56 -0.09 -1.84
CA PRO A 150 -6.37 -0.72 -0.54
C PRO A 150 -5.09 -0.25 0.16
N VAL A 151 -5.13 -0.33 1.49
CA VAL A 151 -4.10 0.23 2.37
C VAL A 151 -3.28 -0.85 3.09
N SER A 152 -2.03 -0.53 3.42
CA SER A 152 -1.16 -1.35 4.28
C SER A 152 -0.43 -0.48 5.31
N GLY A 153 -0.18 -1.00 6.51
CA GLY A 153 0.41 -0.25 7.65
C GLY A 153 -0.38 -0.35 8.96
N GLY A 154 -1.61 -0.88 8.90
CA GLY A 154 -2.46 -1.11 10.07
C GLY A 154 -2.88 0.18 10.82
N PRO A 155 -3.50 0.05 12.00
CA PRO A 155 -4.03 1.20 12.74
C PRO A 155 -2.98 2.26 13.09
N LYS A 156 -1.75 1.85 13.41
CA LYS A 156 -0.64 2.78 13.70
C LYS A 156 -0.22 3.58 12.46
N GLY A 157 -0.12 2.92 11.30
CA GLY A 157 0.15 3.59 10.02
C GLY A 157 -0.95 4.58 9.69
N ALA A 158 -2.22 4.16 9.79
CA ALA A 158 -3.38 5.00 9.51
C ALA A 158 -3.43 6.23 10.41
N LEU A 159 -3.20 6.08 11.72
CA LEU A 159 -3.20 7.22 12.66
C LEU A 159 -2.08 8.23 12.39
N SER A 160 -0.92 7.76 11.92
CA SER A 160 0.26 8.59 11.66
C SER A 160 0.34 9.14 10.23
N GLY A 161 -0.56 8.72 9.33
CA GLY A 161 -0.50 9.08 7.90
C GLY A 161 0.63 8.37 7.15
N ARG A 162 1.11 7.24 7.67
CA ARG A 162 2.23 6.46 7.12
C ARG A 162 1.78 5.07 6.67
N CYS A 163 0.79 5.07 5.78
CA CYS A 163 0.31 3.87 5.10
C CYS A 163 0.85 3.80 3.67
N ALA A 164 1.07 2.58 3.21
CA ALA A 164 1.12 2.31 1.78
C ALA A 164 -0.31 2.29 1.23
N ILE A 165 -0.50 2.95 0.09
CA ILE A 165 -1.78 2.98 -0.64
C ILE A 165 -1.47 2.60 -2.08
N TRP A 166 -2.02 1.47 -2.52
CA TRP A 166 -1.77 0.93 -3.86
C TRP A 166 -3.00 1.09 -4.73
N VAL A 167 -2.90 1.96 -5.74
CA VAL A 167 -4.05 2.36 -6.54
C VAL A 167 -4.07 1.63 -7.88
N GLY A 168 -5.17 0.95 -8.16
CA GLY A 168 -5.56 0.46 -9.47
C GLY A 168 -6.70 1.29 -10.07
N GLY A 169 -6.67 1.52 -11.38
CA GLY A 169 -7.75 2.21 -12.09
C GLY A 169 -7.25 3.13 -13.19
N ASP A 170 -7.90 4.29 -13.33
CA ASP A 170 -7.49 5.32 -14.29
C ASP A 170 -6.33 6.15 -13.72
N ARG A 171 -5.21 6.21 -14.46
CA ARG A 171 -4.00 6.94 -14.04
C ARG A 171 -4.23 8.44 -13.93
N ALA A 172 -4.99 9.05 -14.83
CA ALA A 172 -5.24 10.49 -14.82
C ALA A 172 -6.09 10.88 -13.61
N VAL A 173 -7.09 10.06 -13.25
CA VAL A 173 -7.91 10.25 -12.04
C VAL A 173 -7.08 10.08 -10.78
N PHE A 174 -6.19 9.09 -10.73
CA PHE A 174 -5.21 8.97 -9.65
C PHE A 174 -4.35 10.23 -9.52
N ASP A 175 -3.74 10.69 -10.62
CA ASP A 175 -2.86 11.87 -10.60
C ASP A 175 -3.61 13.13 -10.14
N GLN A 176 -4.87 13.30 -10.57
CA GLN A 176 -5.74 14.42 -10.17
C GLN A 176 -6.01 14.43 -8.65
N HIS A 177 -6.24 13.27 -8.05
CA HIS A 177 -6.63 13.15 -6.63
C HIS A 177 -5.49 12.73 -5.70
N ARG A 178 -4.26 12.60 -6.22
CA ARG A 178 -3.09 12.11 -5.46
C ARG A 178 -2.87 12.84 -4.14
N LYS A 179 -3.02 14.18 -4.12
CA LYS A 179 -2.86 14.99 -2.90
C LYS A 179 -3.77 14.55 -1.74
N VAL A 180 -4.97 14.03 -2.04
CA VAL A 180 -5.90 13.51 -1.03
C VAL A 180 -5.38 12.19 -0.44
N LEU A 181 -4.82 11.32 -1.29
CA LEU A 181 -4.24 10.05 -0.87
C LEU A 181 -2.95 10.27 -0.07
N ASP A 182 -2.12 11.23 -0.48
CA ASP A 182 -0.88 11.62 0.21
C ASP A 182 -1.16 12.18 1.63
N ALA A 183 -2.38 12.65 1.92
CA ALA A 183 -2.76 13.03 3.28
C ALA A 183 -2.89 11.81 4.22
N MET A 184 -3.08 10.60 3.68
CA MET A 184 -3.34 9.38 4.45
C MET A 184 -2.17 8.40 4.44
N GLY A 185 -1.22 8.56 3.53
CA GLY A 185 -0.11 7.63 3.33
C GLY A 185 1.17 8.29 2.84
N ASP A 186 2.30 7.69 3.19
CA ASP A 186 3.64 8.09 2.76
C ASP A 186 4.17 7.24 1.60
N GLN A 187 3.52 6.12 1.31
CA GLN A 187 3.86 5.21 0.22
C GLN A 187 2.67 5.03 -0.75
N VAL A 188 2.17 6.16 -1.27
CA VAL A 188 1.11 6.19 -2.28
C VAL A 188 1.69 5.90 -3.66
N ARG A 189 1.13 4.88 -4.34
CA ARG A 189 1.60 4.44 -5.66
C ARG A 189 0.42 4.04 -6.55
N TYR A 190 0.45 4.49 -7.81
CA TYR A 190 -0.33 3.87 -8.87
C TYR A 190 0.39 2.61 -9.34
N ILE A 191 -0.31 1.48 -9.35
CA ILE A 191 0.30 0.17 -9.63
C ILE A 191 -0.36 -0.58 -10.79
N GLY A 192 -1.26 0.07 -11.52
CA GLY A 192 -1.80 -0.47 -12.77
C GLY A 192 -3.30 -0.26 -12.96
N PRO A 193 -3.92 -1.03 -13.88
CA PRO A 193 -5.35 -0.93 -14.15
C PRO A 193 -6.19 -1.40 -12.96
N ILE A 194 -7.51 -1.19 -13.04
CA ILE A 194 -8.46 -1.59 -11.99
C ILE A 194 -8.28 -3.04 -11.54
N GLY A 195 -8.22 -3.22 -10.22
CA GLY A 195 -7.98 -4.49 -9.55
C GLY A 195 -6.51 -4.74 -9.19
N ALA A 196 -5.56 -3.98 -9.74
CA ALA A 196 -4.14 -4.14 -9.40
C ALA A 196 -3.87 -3.88 -7.91
N GLY A 197 -4.48 -2.83 -7.34
CA GLY A 197 -4.44 -2.52 -5.91
C GLY A 197 -4.88 -3.70 -5.04
N SER A 198 -6.05 -4.23 -5.35
CA SER A 198 -6.69 -5.34 -4.65
C SER A 198 -5.85 -6.61 -4.73
N ILE A 199 -5.33 -6.94 -5.92
CA ILE A 199 -4.43 -8.09 -6.12
C ILE A 199 -3.16 -7.93 -5.28
N ALA A 200 -2.49 -6.78 -5.34
CA ALA A 200 -1.29 -6.52 -4.56
C ALA A 200 -1.56 -6.65 -3.05
N LYS A 201 -2.70 -6.14 -2.58
CA LYS A 201 -3.11 -6.27 -1.17
C LYS A 201 -3.33 -7.71 -0.75
N LEU A 202 -4.00 -8.51 -1.59
CA LEU A 202 -4.25 -9.92 -1.31
C LEU A 202 -2.95 -10.73 -1.29
N VAL A 203 -2.05 -10.51 -2.25
CA VAL A 203 -0.71 -11.13 -2.26
C VAL A 203 0.05 -10.79 -0.98
N HIS A 204 0.11 -9.50 -0.62
CA HIS A 204 0.82 -9.04 0.57
C HIS A 204 0.25 -9.64 1.86
N ASN A 205 -1.07 -9.64 2.03
CA ASN A 205 -1.71 -10.18 3.23
C ASN A 205 -1.55 -11.70 3.33
N ALA A 206 -1.76 -12.44 2.24
CA ALA A 206 -1.63 -13.90 2.24
C ALA A 206 -0.21 -14.34 2.60
N ALA A 207 0.81 -13.72 2.00
CA ALA A 207 2.20 -13.96 2.33
C ALA A 207 2.49 -13.64 3.81
N GLY A 208 2.03 -12.49 4.29
CA GLY A 208 2.23 -12.08 5.69
C GLY A 208 1.68 -13.08 6.71
N TYR A 209 0.48 -13.62 6.49
CA TYR A 209 -0.11 -14.61 7.40
C TYR A 209 0.55 -15.99 7.28
N ALA A 210 0.91 -16.43 6.07
CA ALA A 210 1.65 -17.68 5.89
C ALA A 210 3.02 -17.65 6.61
N ILE A 211 3.73 -16.52 6.50
CA ILE A 211 5.01 -16.30 7.19
C ILE A 211 4.81 -16.27 8.71
N GLN A 212 3.77 -15.62 9.22
CA GLN A 212 3.47 -15.62 10.66
C GLN A 212 3.28 -17.05 11.20
N CYS A 213 2.54 -17.90 10.49
CA CYS A 213 2.38 -19.31 10.85
C CYS A 213 3.73 -20.04 10.86
N ALA A 214 4.56 -19.86 9.82
CA ALA A 214 5.88 -20.48 9.76
C ALA A 214 6.82 -19.99 10.89
N LEU A 215 6.81 -18.69 11.19
CA LEU A 215 7.58 -18.09 12.28
C LEU A 215 7.16 -18.67 13.64
N ALA A 216 5.85 -18.84 13.86
CA ALA A 216 5.35 -19.46 15.08
C ALA A 216 5.85 -20.89 15.26
N GLU A 217 5.91 -21.70 14.19
CA GLU A 217 6.46 -23.06 14.24
C GLU A 217 7.95 -23.04 14.61
N VAL A 218 8.78 -22.30 13.87
CA VAL A 218 10.25 -22.34 14.06
C VAL A 218 10.69 -21.74 15.39
N PHE A 219 10.03 -20.68 15.87
CA PHE A 219 10.32 -20.12 17.20
C PHE A 219 9.91 -21.07 18.32
N SER A 220 8.77 -21.75 18.18
CA SER A 220 8.32 -22.73 19.17
C SER A 220 9.27 -23.91 19.28
N VAL A 221 9.82 -24.39 18.15
CA VAL A 221 10.86 -25.44 18.14
C VAL A 221 12.10 -24.99 18.91
N GLY A 222 12.65 -23.81 18.59
CA GLY A 222 13.86 -23.31 19.25
C GLY A 222 13.68 -23.11 20.75
N ALA A 223 12.54 -22.54 21.16
CA ALA A 223 12.23 -22.36 22.58
C ALA A 223 12.05 -23.70 23.31
N LYS A 224 11.33 -24.67 22.72
CA LYS A 224 11.11 -25.99 23.33
C LYS A 224 12.38 -26.86 23.34
N ALA A 225 13.30 -26.62 22.40
CA ALA A 225 14.64 -27.21 22.39
C ALA A 225 15.58 -26.64 23.48
N GLY A 226 15.11 -25.67 24.27
CA GLY A 226 15.83 -25.16 25.45
C GLY A 226 16.56 -23.83 25.24
N VAL A 227 16.36 -23.16 24.10
CA VAL A 227 16.92 -21.81 23.88
C VAL A 227 16.02 -20.77 24.54
N GLU A 228 16.60 -19.84 25.29
CA GLU A 228 15.85 -18.72 25.87
C GLU A 228 15.23 -17.86 24.74
N PRO A 229 13.92 -17.53 24.80
CA PRO A 229 13.22 -16.86 23.69
C PRO A 229 13.83 -15.54 23.21
N LEU A 230 14.31 -14.67 24.10
CA LEU A 230 14.92 -13.39 23.72
C LEU A 230 16.29 -13.58 23.07
N ALA A 231 17.12 -14.48 23.58
CA ALA A 231 18.39 -14.85 22.97
C ALA A 231 18.18 -15.46 21.57
N LEU A 232 17.17 -16.33 21.42
CA LEU A 232 16.79 -16.87 20.12
C LEU A 232 16.34 -15.77 19.16
N PHE A 233 15.49 -14.86 19.63
CA PHE A 233 15.02 -13.72 18.84
C PHE A 233 16.18 -12.82 18.39
N GLU A 234 17.11 -12.51 19.29
CA GLU A 234 18.28 -11.70 18.98
C GLU A 234 19.18 -12.37 17.94
N ALA A 235 19.48 -13.67 18.09
CA ALA A 235 20.30 -14.40 17.14
C ALA A 235 19.65 -14.49 15.75
N VAL A 236 18.37 -14.89 15.69
CA VAL A 236 17.65 -15.08 14.43
C VAL A 236 17.47 -13.77 13.67
N ARG A 237 17.17 -12.65 14.35
CA ARG A 237 17.02 -11.34 13.68
C ARG A 237 18.34 -10.85 13.08
N GLN A 238 19.48 -11.24 13.65
CA GLN A 238 20.81 -10.83 13.17
C GLN A 238 21.31 -11.70 12.01
N GLY A 239 20.73 -12.89 11.81
CA GLY A 239 21.08 -13.77 10.70
C GLY A 239 20.72 -13.20 9.33
N ALA A 240 21.26 -13.79 8.25
CA ALA A 240 21.08 -13.28 6.89
C ALA A 240 19.61 -13.04 6.50
N ARG A 241 18.68 -13.90 6.94
CA ARG A 241 17.23 -13.76 6.70
C ARG A 241 16.54 -12.72 7.59
N GLY A 242 17.08 -12.43 8.77
CA GLY A 242 16.53 -11.42 9.68
C GLY A 242 16.94 -9.98 9.32
N ARG A 243 17.98 -9.82 8.49
CA ARG A 243 18.53 -8.50 8.09
C ARG A 243 18.01 -7.98 6.74
N VAL A 244 17.07 -8.67 6.12
CA VAL A 244 16.49 -8.32 4.82
C VAL A 244 14.99 -8.12 4.97
N ARG A 245 14.39 -7.19 4.21
CA ARG A 245 12.93 -7.09 4.21
C ARG A 245 12.37 -8.32 3.53
N THR A 246 11.20 -8.76 3.99
CA THR A 246 10.58 -10.02 3.57
C THR A 246 10.48 -10.18 2.06
N PHE A 247 10.05 -9.14 1.34
CA PHE A 247 9.80 -9.20 -0.11
C PHE A 247 11.04 -8.90 -0.95
N ASP A 248 12.09 -8.27 -0.39
CA ASP A 248 13.36 -8.04 -1.07
C ASP A 248 14.03 -9.35 -1.48
N MET A 249 13.68 -10.45 -0.79
CA MET A 249 14.11 -11.80 -1.11
C MET A 249 13.73 -12.29 -2.52
N LEU A 250 12.75 -11.65 -3.18
CA LEU A 250 12.35 -11.98 -4.55
C LEU A 250 13.27 -11.35 -5.60
N ALA A 251 13.96 -10.27 -5.24
CA ALA A 251 14.67 -9.40 -6.17
C ALA A 251 15.81 -10.10 -6.91
N ASP A 252 16.73 -10.69 -6.16
CA ASP A 252 18.04 -11.06 -6.68
C ASP A 252 18.02 -12.32 -7.57
N GLN A 253 16.98 -13.16 -7.51
CA GLN A 253 16.93 -14.43 -8.26
C GLN A 253 15.55 -14.84 -8.77
N PHE A 254 14.46 -14.53 -8.05
CA PHE A 254 13.13 -14.98 -8.47
C PHE A 254 12.56 -14.13 -9.60
N LEU A 255 12.57 -12.81 -9.44
CA LEU A 255 12.10 -11.88 -10.49
C LEU A 255 13.01 -11.87 -11.73
N VAL A 256 14.33 -11.99 -11.52
CA VAL A 256 15.33 -12.05 -12.60
C VAL A 256 15.52 -13.45 -13.19
N ASN A 257 14.92 -14.48 -12.56
CA ASN A 257 14.98 -15.88 -12.97
C ASN A 257 16.41 -16.43 -13.21
N HIS A 258 17.27 -16.24 -12.21
CA HIS A 258 18.69 -16.59 -12.30
C HIS A 258 19.18 -17.25 -11.01
N TYR A 259 19.73 -18.48 -11.10
CA TYR A 259 20.02 -19.31 -9.91
C TYR A 259 21.44 -19.88 -9.86
N ASP A 260 22.32 -19.47 -10.78
CA ASP A 260 23.70 -19.96 -10.90
C ASP A 260 24.67 -18.78 -11.07
N PRO A 261 25.86 -18.77 -10.42
CA PRO A 261 26.32 -19.72 -9.44
C PRO A 261 25.52 -19.63 -8.13
N PRO A 262 25.45 -20.72 -7.34
CA PRO A 262 24.72 -20.73 -6.08
C PRO A 262 25.40 -19.85 -5.02
N SER A 263 24.62 -19.03 -4.31
CA SER A 263 25.06 -18.46 -3.03
C SER A 263 24.98 -19.51 -1.92
N PHE A 264 23.99 -20.40 -2.00
CA PHE A 264 23.87 -21.56 -1.15
C PHE A 264 23.18 -22.69 -1.92
N ALA A 265 23.84 -23.85 -2.06
CA ALA A 265 23.35 -24.92 -2.92
C ALA A 265 22.05 -25.57 -2.37
N LEU A 266 21.13 -25.94 -3.26
CA LEU A 266 19.85 -26.56 -2.91
C LEU A 266 19.99 -27.79 -2.01
N ARG A 267 20.96 -28.67 -2.29
CA ARG A 267 21.22 -29.85 -1.45
C ARG A 267 21.55 -29.51 0.00
N LEU A 268 22.22 -28.38 0.24
CA LEU A 268 22.60 -27.93 1.58
C LEU A 268 21.40 -27.35 2.33
N ALA A 269 20.57 -26.55 1.63
CA ALA A 269 19.32 -26.04 2.19
C ALA A 269 18.34 -27.15 2.55
N HIS A 270 18.20 -28.16 1.68
CA HIS A 270 17.37 -29.34 1.96
C HIS A 270 17.85 -30.09 3.22
N LYS A 271 19.16 -30.29 3.36
CA LYS A 271 19.77 -30.88 4.55
C LYS A 271 19.47 -30.06 5.81
N ASP A 272 19.64 -28.74 5.78
CA ASP A 272 19.37 -27.87 6.94
C ASP A 272 17.88 -27.88 7.34
N VAL A 273 16.96 -27.84 6.38
CA VAL A 273 15.51 -27.90 6.66
C VAL A 273 15.10 -29.29 7.18
N SER A 274 15.73 -30.35 6.69
CA SER A 274 15.51 -31.71 7.20
C SER A 274 15.92 -31.84 8.68
N LEU A 275 17.06 -31.26 9.06
CA LEU A 275 17.50 -31.21 10.46
C LEU A 275 16.53 -30.39 11.34
N ALA A 276 15.99 -29.28 10.84
CA ALA A 276 15.00 -28.50 11.57
C ALA A 276 13.69 -29.29 11.80
N VAL A 277 13.20 -30.01 10.78
CA VAL A 277 12.02 -30.88 10.90
C VAL A 277 12.27 -32.01 11.89
N GLN A 278 13.45 -32.64 11.85
CA GLN A 278 13.83 -33.68 12.80
C GLN A 278 13.86 -33.14 14.24
N LEU A 279 14.47 -31.97 14.46
CA LEU A 279 14.47 -31.33 15.78
C LEU A 279 13.03 -31.08 16.27
N GLY A 280 12.14 -30.62 15.39
CA GLY A 280 10.73 -30.47 15.70
C GLY A 280 10.07 -31.77 16.18
N GLN A 281 10.42 -32.92 15.57
CA GLN A 281 9.94 -34.23 16.00
C GLN A 281 10.52 -34.61 17.38
N GLU A 282 11.83 -34.43 17.58
CA GLU A 282 12.52 -34.76 18.83
C GLU A 282 11.94 -34.00 20.03
N VAL A 283 11.62 -32.72 19.86
CA VAL A 283 11.05 -31.88 20.91
C VAL A 283 9.52 -31.87 20.90
N GLY A 284 8.87 -32.64 20.02
CA GLY A 284 7.42 -32.76 19.94
C GLY A 284 6.70 -31.44 19.61
N VAL A 285 7.18 -30.71 18.61
CA VAL A 285 6.54 -29.51 18.05
C VAL A 285 6.10 -29.80 16.61
N PRO A 286 4.80 -29.68 16.30
CA PRO A 286 4.32 -29.79 14.92
C PRO A 286 4.86 -28.65 14.04
N MET A 287 5.41 -28.99 12.88
CA MET A 287 5.98 -28.03 11.92
C MET A 287 5.32 -28.15 10.54
N ARG A 288 4.02 -27.90 10.43
CA ARG A 288 3.24 -28.13 9.19
C ARG A 288 3.77 -27.30 8.02
N MET A 289 3.98 -26.00 8.23
CA MET A 289 4.47 -25.09 7.18
C MET A 289 5.89 -25.46 6.75
N ILE A 290 6.76 -25.84 7.70
CA ILE A 290 8.14 -26.21 7.37
C ILE A 290 8.21 -27.59 6.70
N ASN A 291 7.31 -28.53 7.03
CA ASN A 291 7.21 -29.79 6.29
C ASN A 291 6.80 -29.57 4.83
N LEU A 292 5.86 -28.65 4.56
CA LEU A 292 5.52 -28.28 3.17
C LEU A 292 6.74 -27.66 2.46
N ALA A 293 7.48 -26.77 3.12
CA ALA A 293 8.71 -26.22 2.56
C ALA A 293 9.76 -27.31 2.26
N LEU A 294 9.91 -28.32 3.13
CA LEU A 294 10.81 -29.46 2.89
C LEU A 294 10.38 -30.28 1.67
N GLN A 295 9.07 -30.45 1.45
CA GLN A 295 8.53 -31.14 0.27
C GLN A 295 8.86 -30.39 -1.02
N GLU A 296 8.72 -29.05 -1.03
CA GLU A 296 9.13 -28.21 -2.17
C GLU A 296 10.63 -28.36 -2.48
N LEU A 297 11.49 -28.32 -1.47
CA LEU A 297 12.93 -28.55 -1.65
C LEU A 297 13.21 -29.96 -2.17
N THR A 298 12.47 -30.96 -1.70
CA THR A 298 12.63 -32.36 -2.13
C THR A 298 12.22 -32.55 -3.59
N GLU A 299 11.11 -31.96 -4.02
CA GLU A 299 10.69 -31.99 -5.42
C GLU A 299 11.73 -31.30 -6.32
N ALA A 300 12.24 -30.14 -5.92
CA ALA A 300 13.27 -29.42 -6.65
C ALA A 300 14.56 -30.24 -6.80
N ARG A 301 14.94 -31.02 -5.78
CA ARG A 301 16.04 -31.99 -5.91
C ARG A 301 15.72 -33.11 -6.89
N GLY A 302 14.47 -33.58 -6.92
CA GLY A 302 13.98 -34.54 -7.92
C GLY A 302 14.07 -34.03 -9.37
N ARG A 303 14.14 -32.70 -9.58
CA ARG A 303 14.44 -32.07 -10.88
C ARG A 303 15.94 -32.05 -11.24
N GLY A 304 16.81 -32.54 -10.37
CA GLY A 304 18.27 -32.51 -10.56
C GLY A 304 18.93 -31.17 -10.23
N TRP A 305 18.24 -30.27 -9.50
CA TRP A 305 18.74 -28.91 -9.21
C TRP A 305 19.64 -28.82 -7.97
N ASP A 306 20.19 -29.93 -7.48
CA ASP A 306 21.02 -30.01 -6.27
C ASP A 306 22.20 -29.03 -6.20
N HIS A 307 22.73 -28.64 -7.36
CA HIS A 307 23.89 -27.76 -7.51
C HIS A 307 23.52 -26.28 -7.72
N ARG A 308 22.26 -26.00 -8.07
CA ARG A 308 21.76 -24.63 -8.22
C ARG A 308 21.58 -23.97 -6.86
N ASP A 309 21.35 -22.65 -6.86
CA ASP A 309 20.97 -21.96 -5.64
C ASP A 309 19.71 -22.59 -5.04
N SER A 310 19.66 -22.67 -3.72
CA SER A 310 18.53 -23.14 -2.92
C SER A 310 17.19 -22.54 -3.30
N ARG A 311 17.17 -21.31 -3.80
CA ARG A 311 15.94 -20.61 -4.20
C ARG A 311 15.42 -21.06 -5.56
N SER A 312 16.14 -21.90 -6.28
CA SER A 312 15.64 -22.58 -7.48
C SER A 312 14.38 -23.41 -7.20
N ALA A 313 14.13 -23.83 -5.97
CA ALA A 313 12.86 -24.47 -5.60
C ALA A 313 11.63 -23.58 -5.87
N MET A 314 11.79 -22.24 -5.89
CA MET A 314 10.71 -21.32 -6.23
C MET A 314 10.26 -21.46 -7.69
N LEU A 315 11.09 -22.00 -8.59
CA LEU A 315 10.73 -22.27 -9.99
C LEU A 315 9.57 -23.25 -10.11
N LEU A 316 9.43 -24.20 -9.17
CA LEU A 316 8.30 -25.13 -9.17
C LEU A 316 6.97 -24.38 -9.19
N GLN A 317 6.87 -23.25 -8.50
CA GLN A 317 5.64 -22.46 -8.47
C GLN A 317 5.38 -21.77 -9.82
N LEU A 318 6.42 -21.34 -10.53
CA LEU A 318 6.30 -20.77 -11.87
C LEU A 318 5.84 -21.84 -12.87
N GLU A 319 6.44 -23.03 -12.81
CA GLU A 319 6.03 -24.19 -13.61
C GLU A 319 4.56 -24.56 -13.38
N ARG A 320 4.15 -24.69 -12.10
CA ARG A 320 2.77 -25.02 -11.72
C ARG A 320 1.77 -23.95 -12.13
N ALA A 321 2.18 -22.69 -12.16
CA ALA A 321 1.34 -21.57 -12.56
C ALA A 321 1.35 -21.31 -14.08
N GLY A 322 2.27 -21.93 -14.84
CA GLY A 322 2.41 -21.71 -16.28
C GLY A 322 2.86 -20.29 -16.64
N ILE A 323 3.69 -19.67 -15.79
CA ILE A 323 4.22 -18.31 -16.01
C ILE A 323 5.74 -18.30 -15.83
N GLU A 324 6.39 -17.27 -16.35
CA GLU A 324 7.82 -17.03 -16.13
C GLU A 324 8.06 -15.55 -15.81
N PHE A 325 9.12 -15.28 -15.06
CA PHE A 325 9.63 -13.93 -14.83
C PHE A 325 11.00 -13.79 -15.49
N HIS A 326 11.29 -12.60 -16.02
CA HIS A 326 12.56 -12.26 -16.68
C HIS A 326 12.85 -10.77 -16.52
N GLU A 327 12.64 -10.24 -15.32
CA GLU A 327 12.89 -8.84 -15.03
C GLU A 327 14.39 -8.53 -15.10
N SER A 328 14.75 -7.35 -15.62
CA SER A 328 16.17 -6.97 -15.65
C SER A 328 16.69 -6.69 -14.23
N PRO A 329 17.93 -7.12 -13.88
CA PRO A 329 18.52 -6.79 -12.58
C PRO A 329 18.55 -5.29 -12.29
N GLN A 330 18.72 -4.46 -13.32
CA GLN A 330 18.73 -3.01 -13.21
C GLN A 330 17.35 -2.45 -12.85
N ALA A 331 16.27 -2.95 -13.45
CA ALA A 331 14.91 -2.53 -13.13
C ALA A 331 14.53 -2.91 -11.70
N VAL A 332 14.85 -4.15 -11.30
CA VAL A 332 14.63 -4.61 -9.92
C VAL A 332 15.42 -3.76 -8.93
N ARG A 333 16.69 -3.45 -9.24
CA ARG A 333 17.52 -2.60 -8.39
C ARG A 333 16.98 -1.18 -8.27
N ALA A 334 16.46 -0.61 -9.36
CA ALA A 334 15.85 0.71 -9.35
C ALA A 334 14.63 0.78 -8.41
N VAL A 335 13.84 -0.31 -8.29
CA VAL A 335 12.75 -0.39 -7.30
C VAL A 335 13.30 -0.35 -5.88
N LEU A 336 14.30 -1.18 -5.56
CA LEU A 336 14.92 -1.22 -4.23
C LEU A 336 15.54 0.12 -3.82
N ASP A 337 16.19 0.81 -4.76
CA ASP A 337 16.82 2.11 -4.51
C ASP A 337 15.79 3.26 -4.36
N SER A 338 14.55 3.06 -4.84
CA SER A 338 13.49 4.08 -4.80
C SER A 338 12.81 4.23 -3.43
N ASP A 339 13.02 3.29 -2.52
CA ASP A 339 12.40 3.26 -1.19
C ASP A 339 12.93 4.33 -0.22
N GLY A 340 13.93 5.12 -0.64
CA GLY A 340 14.71 5.99 0.23
C GLY A 340 15.65 5.16 1.12
N ALA A 341 16.75 5.78 1.59
CA ALA A 341 17.61 5.12 2.57
C ALA A 341 16.79 4.83 3.83
N ALA A 342 16.59 3.54 4.11
CA ALA A 342 15.87 3.05 5.29
C ALA A 342 16.54 3.48 6.60
#